data_AF-A0A0N4XRP8-F1
#
_entry.id   AF-A0A0N4XRP8-F1
#
_cell.length_a   1.000
_cell.length_b   1.000
_cell.length_c   1.000
_cell.angle_alpha   90.00
_cell.angle_beta   90.00
_cell.angle_gamma   90.00
#
_symmetry.space_group_name_H-M   'P 1'
#
loop_
_entity.id
_entity.type
_entity.pdbx_description
1 polymer ?
#
loop_
_entity_poly.entity_id
_entity_poly.type
_entity_poly.pdbx_seq_one_letter_code
_entity_poly.pdbx_strand_id
1 'polypeptide(L)'
;ANASSLNDGGVAAVVARGDEIPHGVIPLVEVVAFAEDGGEPVDFTVAPIGAAKKLLEQAKLTTSDIALWEVNEAFSATVLAFIQDLKLDPAVVNVKGGAVALGHPLGMSGLRIALSLAYSLSPGELGVAAICNGGGEAMAMLLRKPL
;
A
#
# COMPACT_ATOMS: atom_id res chain seq x y z
N ALA A 1 -15.29 12.93 -12.67
CA ALA A 1 -15.03 12.80 -11.22
C ALA A 1 -13.62 12.22 -11.05
N ASN A 2 -12.83 12.72 -10.10
CA ASN A 2 -11.43 12.33 -9.88
C ASN A 2 -11.12 12.03 -8.39
N ALA A 3 -12.17 11.86 -7.58
CA ALA A 3 -12.12 11.45 -6.18
C ALA A 3 -12.75 10.06 -6.05
N SER A 4 -12.34 9.29 -5.04
CA SER A 4 -12.97 8.00 -4.74
C SER A 4 -14.44 8.15 -4.40
N SER A 5 -15.26 7.22 -4.87
CA SER A 5 -16.69 7.16 -4.50
C SER A 5 -16.87 6.63 -3.08
N LEU A 6 -17.94 7.10 -2.43
CA LEU A 6 -18.47 6.47 -1.22
C LEU A 6 -19.13 5.15 -1.59
N ASN A 7 -18.75 4.07 -0.91
CA ASN A 7 -19.24 2.73 -1.18
C ASN A 7 -19.06 1.81 0.04
N ASP A 8 -19.66 0.63 -0.06
CA ASP A 8 -19.66 -0.39 0.98
C ASP A 8 -18.79 -1.59 0.56
N GLY A 9 -18.20 -2.27 1.55
CA GLY A 9 -17.58 -3.58 1.33
C GLY A 9 -16.79 -4.08 2.53
N GLY A 10 -16.34 -5.34 2.44
CA GLY A 10 -15.58 -6.03 3.48
C GLY A 10 -14.42 -6.82 2.89
N VAL A 11 -13.38 -7.00 3.70
CA VAL A 11 -12.20 -7.80 3.36
C VAL A 11 -11.68 -8.45 4.65
N ALA A 12 -11.08 -9.63 4.51
CA ALA A 12 -10.53 -10.37 5.64
C ALA A 12 -9.19 -11.00 5.27
N ALA A 13 -8.32 -11.15 6.28
CA ALA A 13 -7.07 -11.88 6.19
C ALA A 13 -6.82 -12.60 7.51
N VAL A 14 -6.07 -13.70 7.45
CA VAL A 14 -5.54 -14.39 8.63
C VAL A 14 -4.05 -14.13 8.67
N VAL A 15 -3.57 -13.67 9.83
CA VAL A 15 -2.15 -13.40 10.07
C VAL A 15 -1.64 -14.37 11.12
N ALA A 16 -0.48 -14.96 10.87
CA ALA A 16 0.19 -15.86 11.79
C ALA A 16 1.67 -15.51 11.85
N ARG A 17 2.33 -15.87 12.96
CA ARG A 17 3.80 -15.79 13.04
C ARG A 17 4.38 -16.89 12.15
N GLY A 18 5.51 -16.62 11.49
CA GLY A 18 6.08 -17.54 10.49
C GLY A 18 6.37 -18.96 11.00
N ASP A 19 6.75 -19.09 12.27
CA ASP A 19 6.99 -20.36 12.99
C ASP A 19 5.70 -21.06 13.47
N GLU A 20 4.55 -20.40 13.40
CA GLU A 20 3.23 -20.95 13.74
C GLU A 20 2.44 -21.39 12.51
N ILE A 21 2.96 -21.17 11.31
CA ILE A 21 2.32 -21.60 10.07
C ILE A 21 2.34 -23.13 9.99
N PRO A 22 1.19 -23.81 9.83
CA PRO A 22 1.14 -25.26 9.72
C PRO A 22 1.98 -25.79 8.56
N HIS A 23 2.57 -26.97 8.75
CA HIS A 23 3.36 -27.61 7.70
C HIS A 23 2.53 -27.82 6.42
N GLY A 24 3.10 -27.45 5.27
CA GLY A 24 2.45 -27.54 3.97
C GLY A 24 1.57 -26.34 3.58
N VAL A 25 1.41 -25.33 4.45
CA VAL A 25 0.73 -24.08 4.11
C VAL A 25 1.74 -23.07 3.59
N ILE A 26 1.53 -22.59 2.35
CA ILE A 26 2.32 -21.51 1.76
C ILE A 26 1.60 -20.18 2.04
N PRO A 27 2.22 -19.23 2.76
CA PRO A 27 1.60 -17.94 3.00
C PRO A 27 1.44 -17.17 1.67
N LEU A 28 0.34 -16.42 1.53
CA LEU A 28 0.10 -15.63 0.34
C LEU A 28 1.18 -14.55 0.14
N VAL A 29 1.62 -13.96 1.24
CA VAL A 29 2.61 -12.89 1.31
C VAL A 29 3.16 -12.83 2.73
N GLU A 30 4.33 -12.22 2.90
CA GLU A 30 4.92 -11.88 4.19
C GLU A 30 4.86 -10.37 4.41
N VAL A 31 4.48 -9.95 5.61
CA VAL A 31 4.60 -8.55 6.04
C VAL A 31 6.02 -8.35 6.57
N VAL A 32 6.84 -7.61 5.82
CA VAL A 32 8.27 -7.43 6.14
C VAL A 32 8.48 -6.27 7.10
N ALA A 33 7.79 -5.16 6.85
CA ALA A 33 7.86 -3.94 7.65
C ALA A 33 6.63 -3.09 7.42
N PHE A 34 6.36 -2.17 8.35
CA PHE A 34 5.43 -1.07 8.16
C PHE A 34 6.04 0.19 8.76
N ALA A 35 5.60 1.35 8.27
CA ALA A 35 5.95 2.65 8.82
C ALA A 35 4.75 3.58 8.78
N GLU A 36 4.75 4.52 9.71
CA GLU A 36 3.73 5.55 9.83
C GLU A 36 4.39 6.92 9.69
N ASP A 37 3.62 7.87 9.14
CA ASP A 37 4.00 9.27 9.12
C ASP A 37 2.81 10.16 9.42
N GLY A 38 3.08 11.36 9.90
CA GLY A 38 2.07 12.32 10.30
C GLY A 38 2.57 13.74 10.17
N GLY A 39 1.70 14.63 9.70
CA GLY A 39 1.96 16.06 9.54
C GLY A 39 0.71 16.89 9.80
N GLU A 40 0.70 18.10 9.26
CA GLU A 40 -0.46 18.97 9.38
C GLU A 40 -1.70 18.36 8.70
N PRO A 41 -2.89 18.42 9.30
CA PRO A 41 -4.10 17.82 8.73
C PRO A 41 -4.42 18.27 7.30
N VAL A 42 -3.99 19.47 6.91
CA VAL A 42 -4.16 20.00 5.54
C VAL A 42 -3.35 19.23 4.50
N ASP A 43 -2.23 18.61 4.91
CA ASP A 43 -1.28 17.90 4.05
C ASP A 43 -1.51 16.39 4.02
N PHE A 44 -2.64 15.90 4.54
CA PHE A 44 -2.93 14.46 4.62
C PHE A 44 -2.81 13.72 3.27
N THR A 45 -3.08 14.41 2.15
CA THR A 45 -2.99 13.83 0.81
C THR A 45 -1.58 13.50 0.36
N VAL A 46 -0.55 14.10 0.96
CA VAL A 46 0.86 13.85 0.67
C VAL A 46 1.57 13.07 1.78
N ALA A 47 0.96 12.92 2.96
CA ALA A 47 1.48 12.13 4.07
C ALA A 47 1.96 10.70 3.70
N PRO A 48 1.32 9.95 2.76
CA PRO A 48 1.81 8.63 2.36
C PRO A 48 3.23 8.63 1.81
N ILE A 49 3.68 9.74 1.21
CA ILE A 49 5.03 9.88 0.67
C ILE A 49 6.06 9.71 1.78
N GLY A 50 5.86 10.39 2.92
CA GLY A 50 6.78 10.31 4.03
C GLY A 50 6.75 8.95 4.73
N ALA A 51 5.57 8.32 4.85
CA ALA A 51 5.45 6.96 5.34
C ALA A 51 6.22 5.96 4.45
N ALA A 52 6.13 6.09 3.12
CA ALA A 52 6.87 5.27 2.18
C ALA A 52 8.39 5.50 2.26
N LYS A 53 8.86 6.75 2.37
CA LYS A 53 10.29 7.06 2.55
C LYS A 53 10.84 6.45 3.84
N LYS A 54 10.13 6.62 4.96
CA LYS A 54 10.50 6.01 6.26
C LYS A 54 10.56 4.50 6.19
N LEU A 55 9.59 3.87 5.53
CA LEU A 55 9.55 2.43 5.31
C LEU A 55 10.77 1.94 4.54
N LEU A 56 11.10 2.58 3.42
CA LEU A 56 12.25 2.25 2.60
C LEU A 56 13.57 2.43 3.37
N GLU A 57 13.72 3.53 4.12
CA GLU A 57 14.88 3.78 4.97
C GLU A 57 15.05 2.69 6.03
N GLN A 58 13.97 2.37 6.77
CA GLN A 58 13.96 1.31 7.78
C GLN A 58 14.33 -0.06 7.19
N ALA A 59 13.82 -0.37 5.99
CA ALA A 59 14.10 -1.62 5.30
C ALA A 59 15.45 -1.62 4.56
N LYS A 60 16.16 -0.48 4.50
CA LYS A 60 17.38 -0.26 3.72
C LYS A 60 17.17 -0.58 2.23
N LEU A 61 16.02 -0.20 1.70
CA LEU A 61 15.62 -0.38 0.31
C LEU A 61 15.52 0.97 -0.40
N THR A 62 15.43 0.89 -1.72
CA THR A 62 15.20 2.00 -2.63
C THR A 62 13.91 1.77 -3.42
N THR A 63 13.42 2.79 -4.11
CA THR A 63 12.22 2.65 -4.95
C THR A 63 12.40 1.62 -6.08
N SER A 64 13.63 1.39 -6.55
CA SER A 64 13.95 0.38 -7.56
C SER A 64 13.90 -1.06 -7.06
N ASP A 65 13.91 -1.28 -5.74
CA ASP A 65 13.76 -2.63 -5.17
C ASP A 65 12.29 -3.07 -5.10
N ILE A 66 11.36 -2.14 -5.32
CA ILE A 66 9.92 -2.38 -5.21
C ILE A 66 9.33 -2.63 -6.59
N ALA A 67 8.79 -3.83 -6.79
CA ALA A 67 8.22 -4.25 -8.07
C ALA A 67 6.88 -3.58 -8.35
N LEU A 68 6.01 -3.45 -7.34
CA LEU A 68 4.67 -2.91 -7.47
C LEU A 68 4.29 -2.01 -6.29
N TRP A 69 3.49 -0.98 -6.58
CA TRP A 69 2.97 -0.04 -5.61
C TRP A 69 1.45 -0.02 -5.64
N GLU A 70 0.83 -0.09 -4.46
CA GLU A 70 -0.62 0.09 -4.28
C GLU A 70 -0.84 1.29 -3.37
N VAL A 71 -1.25 2.42 -3.95
CA VAL A 71 -1.44 3.68 -3.23
C VAL A 71 -2.91 4.04 -3.28
N ASN A 72 -3.52 4.23 -2.11
CA ASN A 72 -4.95 4.55 -2.05
C ASN A 72 -5.26 5.88 -2.77
N GLU A 73 -6.13 5.81 -3.76
CA GLU A 73 -6.57 6.97 -4.55
C GLU A 73 -7.78 7.67 -3.91
N ALA A 74 -7.61 8.24 -2.70
CA ALA A 74 -8.65 9.10 -2.12
C ALA A 74 -9.01 10.23 -3.11
N PHE A 75 -7.97 10.81 -3.72
CA PHE A 75 -8.06 11.71 -4.86
C PHE A 75 -6.98 11.34 -5.88
N SER A 76 -7.24 11.57 -7.18
CA SER A 76 -6.24 11.33 -8.23
C SER A 76 -4.94 12.11 -7.98
N ALA A 77 -5.05 13.32 -7.42
CA ALA A 77 -3.90 14.16 -7.09
C ALA A 77 -2.97 13.51 -6.03
N THR A 78 -3.52 12.73 -5.09
CA THR A 78 -2.74 12.02 -4.05
C THR A 78 -1.73 11.07 -4.69
N VAL A 79 -2.17 10.22 -5.61
CA VAL A 79 -1.30 9.24 -6.26
C VAL A 79 -0.36 9.90 -7.27
N LEU A 80 -0.81 10.93 -7.97
CA LEU A 80 0.08 11.70 -8.86
C LEU A 80 1.22 12.38 -8.09
N ALA A 81 0.93 13.00 -6.95
CA ALA A 81 1.96 13.57 -6.08
C ALA A 81 2.92 12.51 -5.56
N PHE A 82 2.39 11.34 -5.17
CA PHE A 82 3.19 10.21 -4.70
C PHE A 82 4.15 9.69 -5.78
N ILE A 83 3.65 9.46 -7.00
CA ILE A 83 4.44 9.05 -8.16
C ILE A 83 5.54 10.08 -8.46
N GLN A 84 5.18 11.37 -8.47
CA GLN A 84 6.11 12.44 -8.81
C GLN A 84 7.24 12.57 -7.78
N ASP A 85 6.90 12.56 -6.49
CA ASP A 85 7.89 12.79 -5.42
C ASP A 85 8.86 11.62 -5.27
N LEU A 86 8.34 10.38 -5.33
CA LEU A 86 9.16 9.16 -5.28
C LEU A 86 9.76 8.77 -6.63
N LYS A 87 9.46 9.52 -7.69
CA LYS A 87 9.94 9.30 -9.07
C LYS A 87 9.66 7.88 -9.57
N LEU A 88 8.43 7.42 -9.34
CA LEU A 88 8.00 6.08 -9.73
C LEU A 88 7.63 6.02 -11.21
N ASP A 89 7.80 4.85 -11.82
CA ASP A 89 7.16 4.55 -13.10
C ASP A 89 5.64 4.38 -12.86
N PRO A 90 4.76 5.17 -13.50
CA PRO A 90 3.32 4.99 -13.37
C PRO A 90 2.84 3.58 -13.73
N ALA A 91 3.57 2.84 -14.58
CA ALA A 91 3.19 1.50 -15.01
C ALA A 91 3.25 0.44 -13.88
N VAL A 92 3.92 0.74 -12.75
CA VAL A 92 4.00 -0.16 -11.59
C VAL A 92 3.12 0.29 -10.42
N VAL A 93 2.35 1.37 -10.57
CA VAL A 93 1.48 1.91 -9.53
C VAL A 93 0.02 1.60 -9.86
N ASN A 94 -0.70 1.00 -8.91
CA ASN A 94 -2.13 0.69 -9.03
C ASN A 94 -2.47 -0.06 -10.33
N VAL A 95 -1.70 -1.10 -10.67
CA VAL A 95 -1.76 -1.80 -11.97
C VAL A 95 -3.11 -2.46 -12.28
N LYS A 96 -3.97 -2.64 -11.26
CA LYS A 96 -5.34 -3.16 -11.38
C LYS A 96 -6.41 -2.08 -11.16
N GLY A 97 -6.02 -0.81 -11.17
CA GLY A 97 -6.86 0.34 -10.86
C GLY A 97 -6.97 0.60 -9.35
N GLY A 98 -7.20 1.85 -8.96
CA GLY A 98 -7.32 2.24 -7.56
C GLY A 98 -8.73 2.71 -7.17
N ALA A 99 -8.79 3.43 -6.04
CA ALA A 99 -10.04 3.80 -5.39
C ALA A 99 -10.89 4.83 -6.16
N VAL A 100 -10.35 5.55 -7.16
CA VAL A 100 -11.19 6.39 -8.03
C VAL A 100 -12.13 5.53 -8.87
N ALA A 101 -11.68 4.35 -9.31
CA ALA A 101 -12.49 3.41 -10.07
C ALA A 101 -13.23 2.39 -9.19
N LEU A 102 -12.55 1.86 -8.17
CA LEU A 102 -13.04 0.77 -7.32
C LEU A 102 -13.80 1.26 -6.07
N GLY A 103 -13.72 2.55 -5.77
CA GLY A 103 -14.26 3.21 -4.58
C GLY A 103 -13.49 2.91 -3.28
N HIS A 104 -13.89 3.57 -2.19
CA HIS A 104 -13.15 3.63 -0.94
C HIS A 104 -14.02 3.39 0.32
N PRO A 105 -14.35 2.12 0.66
CA PRO A 105 -14.98 1.82 1.94
C PRO A 105 -13.91 1.99 3.02
N LEU A 106 -14.04 3.04 3.83
CA LEU A 106 -12.95 3.61 4.65
C LEU A 106 -12.20 2.54 5.48
N GLY A 107 -12.93 1.80 6.31
CA GLY A 107 -12.32 0.78 7.20
C GLY A 107 -11.82 -0.49 6.49
N MET A 108 -12.20 -0.71 5.22
CA MET A 108 -11.81 -1.88 4.44
C MET A 108 -10.58 -1.61 3.55
N SER A 109 -10.41 -0.37 3.11
CA SER A 109 -9.54 -0.05 1.97
C SER A 109 -8.07 -0.36 2.22
N GLY A 110 -7.56 -0.16 3.44
CA GLY A 110 -6.18 -0.47 3.78
C GLY A 110 -5.83 -1.94 3.55
N LEU A 111 -6.66 -2.86 4.05
CA LEU A 111 -6.44 -4.29 3.82
C LEU A 111 -6.74 -4.69 2.37
N ARG A 112 -7.71 -4.05 1.71
CA ARG A 112 -8.01 -4.31 0.30
C ARG A 112 -6.82 -4.01 -0.61
N ILE A 113 -6.17 -2.85 -0.47
CA ILE A 113 -5.01 -2.50 -1.31
C ILE A 113 -3.81 -3.41 -1.03
N ALA A 114 -3.57 -3.77 0.23
CA ALA A 114 -2.51 -4.71 0.60
C ALA A 114 -2.77 -6.10 0.00
N LEU A 115 -4.03 -6.55 -0.02
CA LEU A 115 -4.40 -7.85 -0.58
C LEU A 115 -4.34 -7.83 -2.12
N SER A 116 -4.81 -6.76 -2.77
CA SER A 116 -4.63 -6.56 -4.22
C SER A 116 -3.17 -6.63 -4.64
N LEU A 117 -2.28 -5.99 -3.87
CA LEU A 117 -0.83 -6.05 -4.07
C LEU A 117 -0.31 -7.48 -3.90
N ALA A 118 -0.67 -8.16 -2.82
CA ALA A 118 -0.23 -9.53 -2.52
C ALA A 118 -0.60 -10.55 -3.62
N TYR A 119 -1.76 -10.36 -4.27
CA TYR A 119 -2.18 -11.17 -5.43
C TYR A 119 -1.55 -10.75 -6.76
N SER A 120 -0.90 -9.59 -6.82
CA SER A 120 -0.29 -9.07 -8.04
C SER A 120 1.21 -9.30 -8.11
N LEU A 121 1.88 -9.46 -6.96
CA LEU A 121 3.30 -9.80 -6.88
C LEU A 121 3.59 -11.23 -7.36
N SER A 122 4.69 -11.37 -8.09
CA SER A 122 5.31 -12.65 -8.47
C SER A 122 6.23 -13.16 -7.36
N PRO A 123 6.52 -14.48 -7.30
CA PRO A 123 7.42 -15.04 -6.29
C PRO A 123 8.76 -14.30 -6.19
N GLY A 124 9.16 -13.96 -4.97
CA GLY A 124 10.39 -13.21 -4.67
C GLY A 124 10.27 -11.69 -4.77
N GLU A 125 9.18 -11.14 -5.30
CA GLU A 125 9.01 -9.69 -5.46
C GLU A 125 8.64 -9.00 -4.13
N LEU A 126 9.07 -7.74 -4.03
CA LEU A 126 8.67 -6.80 -3.00
C LEU A 126 7.62 -5.83 -3.54
N GLY A 127 6.62 -5.50 -2.72
CA GLY A 127 5.62 -4.50 -3.03
C GLY A 127 5.37 -3.57 -1.85
N VAL A 128 4.94 -2.34 -2.13
CA VAL A 128 4.54 -1.40 -1.08
C VAL A 128 3.08 -0.98 -1.24
N ALA A 129 2.30 -1.14 -0.17
CA ALA A 129 0.97 -0.56 -0.06
C ALA A 129 1.02 0.71 0.81
N ALA A 130 0.39 1.81 0.39
CA ALA A 130 0.39 3.07 1.12
C ALA A 130 -0.99 3.74 1.13
N ILE A 131 -1.38 4.32 2.26
CA ILE A 131 -2.69 4.95 2.46
C ILE A 131 -2.60 6.17 3.37
N CYS A 132 -3.35 7.23 3.01
CA CYS A 132 -3.53 8.41 3.85
C CYS A 132 -4.73 8.21 4.81
N ASN A 133 -4.66 8.86 5.96
CA ASN A 133 -5.72 8.91 6.96
C ASN A 133 -6.20 10.35 7.13
N GLY A 134 -7.52 10.53 7.23
CA GLY A 134 -8.11 11.82 7.58
C GLY A 134 -7.62 12.27 8.95
N GLY A 135 -6.88 13.38 9.01
CA GLY A 135 -6.20 13.84 10.23
C GLY A 135 -4.73 14.22 10.03
N GLY A 136 -4.16 13.95 8.85
CA GLY A 136 -2.76 14.29 8.53
C GLY A 136 -1.79 13.11 8.64
N GLU A 137 -2.30 11.91 8.90
CA GLU A 137 -1.50 10.70 9.09
C GLU A 137 -1.49 9.81 7.84
N ALA A 138 -0.55 8.89 7.77
CA ALA A 138 -0.47 7.87 6.74
C ALA A 138 0.29 6.63 7.20
N MET A 139 0.08 5.52 6.49
CA MET A 139 0.78 4.27 6.70
C MET A 139 1.30 3.71 5.37
N ALA A 140 2.47 3.08 5.43
CA ALA A 140 3.02 2.27 4.36
C ALA A 140 3.39 0.88 4.88
N MET A 141 3.15 -0.16 4.07
CA MET A 141 3.42 -1.56 4.40
C MET A 141 4.24 -2.21 3.29
N LEU A 142 5.36 -2.83 3.67
CA LEU A 142 6.23 -3.61 2.79
C LEU A 142 5.79 -5.07 2.82
N LEU A 143 5.49 -5.60 1.64
CA LEU A 143 5.09 -6.98 1.43
C LEU A 143 6.14 -7.71 0.60
N ARG A 144 6.39 -8.99 0.93
CA ARG A 144 7.22 -9.89 0.13
C ARG A 144 6.43 -11.11 -0.29
N LYS A 145 6.46 -11.44 -1.58
CA LYS A 145 5.93 -12.70 -2.08
C LYS A 145 6.94 -13.83 -1.82
N PRO A 146 6.56 -14.90 -1.09
CA PRO A 146 7.43 -16.08 -0.95
C PRO A 146 7.82 -16.68 -2.32
N LEU A 147 8.95 -17.39 -2.34
CA LEU A 147 9.44 -18.13 -3.52
C LEU A 147 8.55 -19.34 -3.87
#